data_AF-A0A2T0X6Q5-F1
#
_entry.id   AF-A0A2T0X6Q5-F1
#
_cell.length_a   1.000
_cell.length_b   1.000
_cell.length_c   1.000
_cell.angle_alpha   90.00
_cell.angle_beta   90.00
_cell.angle_gamma   90.00
#
_symmetry.space_group_name_H-M   'P 1'
#
loop_
_entity.id
_entity.type
_entity.pdbx_description
1 polymer ?
#
loop_
_entity_poly.entity_id
_entity_poly.type
_entity_poly.pdbx_seq_one_letter_code
_entity_poly.pdbx_strand_id
1 'polypeptide(L)'
;MPGMYRGVMTHGITRIEPPPEAAVTAIQQAPGLAALMTPQGQVVFLNSRARRELAGGGIRADWWDLWLTRERPRLASAVRDAAAGRTVRLPARRAAGPEGDWDVSVRPAHADAEGRVRFISANARPPMGA
;
A
#
# COMPACT_ATOMS: atom_id res chain seq x y z
N MET A 1 -13.67 18.86 47.50
CA MET A 1 -14.44 17.67 47.08
C MET A 1 -14.29 17.52 45.57
N PRO A 2 -13.63 16.46 45.07
CA PRO A 2 -13.36 16.29 43.64
C PRO A 2 -14.57 15.68 42.93
N GLY A 3 -15.00 16.35 41.85
CA GLY A 3 -16.07 15.89 40.97
C GLY A 3 -15.59 14.78 40.03
N MET A 4 -16.41 13.75 39.92
CA MET A 4 -16.30 12.62 38.98
C MET A 4 -16.09 13.09 37.54
N TYR A 5 -15.01 12.65 36.90
CA TYR A 5 -14.97 12.55 35.45
C TYR A 5 -15.39 11.15 35.02
N ARG A 6 -16.60 11.13 34.45
CA ARG A 6 -17.21 10.00 33.74
C ARG A 6 -16.26 9.47 32.67
N GLY A 7 -16.19 8.14 32.58
CA GLY A 7 -15.45 7.43 31.55
C GLY A 7 -15.80 7.91 30.14
N VAL A 8 -14.75 8.13 29.35
CA VAL A 8 -14.85 8.24 27.91
C VAL A 8 -14.19 6.98 27.35
N MET A 9 -15.05 6.05 26.90
CA MET A 9 -14.66 4.98 25.99
C MET A 9 -14.30 5.63 24.65
N THR A 10 -13.04 6.03 24.48
CA THR A 10 -12.55 6.46 23.17
C THR A 10 -12.31 5.21 22.34
N HIS A 11 -13.12 5.08 21.28
CA HIS A 11 -13.04 4.03 20.26
C HIS A 11 -11.60 3.72 19.90
N GLY A 12 -11.25 2.44 19.91
CA GLY A 12 -9.91 1.93 19.65
C GLY A 12 -9.36 2.47 18.32
N ILE A 13 -8.53 3.50 18.41
CA ILE A 13 -7.59 3.86 17.36
C ILE A 13 -6.68 2.64 17.28
N THR A 14 -6.92 1.76 16.31
CA THR A 14 -6.06 0.61 16.08
C THR A 14 -4.69 1.19 15.74
N ARG A 15 -3.80 1.20 16.73
CA ARG A 15 -2.43 1.67 16.56
C ARG A 15 -1.80 0.76 15.51
N ILE A 16 -1.58 1.30 14.33
CA ILE A 16 -0.87 0.58 13.27
C ILE A 16 0.54 0.35 13.82
N GLU A 17 0.90 -0.91 14.02
CA GLU A 17 2.26 -1.26 14.42
C GLU A 17 3.24 -0.73 13.37
N PRO A 18 4.41 -0.23 13.78
CA PRO A 18 5.41 0.20 12.82
C PRO A 18 5.80 -0.98 11.92
N PRO A 19 5.95 -0.77 10.61
CA PRO A 19 6.37 -1.84 9.71
C PRO A 19 7.77 -2.33 10.09
N PRO A 20 8.05 -3.65 9.96
CA PRO A 20 9.39 -4.17 10.17
C PRO A 20 10.40 -3.49 9.25
N GLU A 21 11.59 -3.19 9.77
CA GLU A 21 12.66 -2.53 9.01
C GLU A 21 13.02 -3.29 7.73
N ALA A 22 13.09 -4.62 7.78
CA ALA A 22 13.35 -5.46 6.62
C ALA A 22 12.30 -5.28 5.50
N ALA A 23 11.02 -5.13 5.86
CA ALA A 23 9.95 -4.89 4.89
C ALA A 23 10.08 -3.51 4.26
N VAL A 24 10.40 -2.48 5.05
CA VAL A 24 10.64 -1.12 4.55
C VAL A 24 11.83 -1.10 3.60
N THR A 25 12.95 -1.73 3.97
CA THR A 25 14.16 -1.83 3.14
C THR A 25 13.88 -2.51 1.80
N ALA A 26 13.14 -3.63 1.82
CA ALA A 26 12.76 -4.33 0.59
C ALA A 26 11.91 -3.46 -0.35
N ILE A 27 10.98 -2.67 0.19
CA ILE A 27 10.16 -1.74 -0.60
C ILE A 27 11.02 -0.58 -1.13
N GLN A 28 11.90 -0.04 -0.30
CA GLN A 28 12.78 1.07 -0.67
C GLN A 28 13.73 0.68 -1.82
N GLN A 29 14.15 -0.58 -1.90
CA GLN A 29 15.03 -1.12 -2.95
C GLN A 29 14.27 -1.67 -4.18
N ALA A 30 12.93 -1.70 -4.18
CA ALA A 30 12.17 -2.23 -5.29
C ALA A 30 12.40 -1.40 -6.58
N PRO A 31 12.60 -2.04 -7.75
CA PRO A 31 13.02 -1.36 -8.98
C PRO A 31 11.94 -0.45 -9.62
N GLY A 32 10.68 -0.59 -9.20
CA GLY A 32 9.53 0.14 -9.72
C GLY A 32 8.95 1.18 -8.77
N LEU A 33 7.68 1.52 -8.95
CA LEU A 33 6.90 2.24 -7.94
C LEU A 33 6.46 1.22 -6.90
N ALA A 34 6.72 1.46 -5.63
CA ALA A 34 6.39 0.49 -4.60
C ALA A 34 5.75 1.12 -3.37
N ALA A 35 4.80 0.40 -2.80
CA ALA A 35 4.10 0.71 -1.58
C ALA A 35 4.12 -0.46 -0.61
N LEU A 36 4.19 -0.12 0.67
CA LEU A 36 3.86 -1.02 1.78
C LEU A 36 2.50 -0.59 2.32
N MET A 37 1.61 -1.56 2.52
CA MET A 37 0.24 -1.32 2.95
C MET A 37 -0.16 -2.23 4.10
N THR A 38 -1.17 -1.83 4.86
CA THR A 38 -1.90 -2.72 5.77
C THR A 38 -2.82 -3.66 4.98
N PRO A 39 -3.35 -4.74 5.59
CA PRO A 39 -4.34 -5.63 4.96
C PRO A 39 -5.63 -4.92 4.52
N GLN A 40 -5.92 -3.75 5.10
CA GLN A 40 -7.05 -2.90 4.75
C GLN A 40 -6.75 -1.97 3.57
N GLY A 41 -5.53 -2.01 3.02
CA GLY A 41 -5.10 -1.18 1.89
C GLY A 41 -4.67 0.24 2.28
N GLN A 42 -4.42 0.51 3.57
CA GLN A 42 -3.86 1.79 4.00
C GLN A 42 -2.36 1.80 3.70
N VAL A 43 -1.87 2.83 3.01
CA VAL A 43 -0.43 2.98 2.74
C VAL A 43 0.29 3.39 4.02
N VAL A 44 1.29 2.61 4.40
CA VAL A 44 2.19 2.91 5.52
C VAL A 44 3.55 3.41 5.04
N PHE A 45 3.96 3.05 3.82
CA PHE A 45 5.23 3.49 3.26
C PHE A 45 5.21 3.50 1.74
N LEU A 46 5.96 4.42 1.14
CA LEU A 46 6.21 4.52 -0.29
C LEU A 46 7.70 4.65 -0.55
N ASN A 47 8.20 3.94 -1.56
CA ASN A 47 9.58 4.14 -1.98
C ASN A 47 9.79 5.55 -2.56
N SER A 48 11.05 5.99 -2.66
CA SER A 48 11.39 7.34 -3.14
C SER A 48 10.88 7.62 -4.55
N ARG A 49 10.82 6.59 -5.42
CA ARG A 49 10.31 6.71 -6.80
C ARG A 49 8.81 7.00 -6.81
N ALA A 50 8.01 6.20 -6.09
CA ALA A 50 6.57 6.42 -5.95
C ALA A 50 6.26 7.78 -5.32
N ARG A 51 7.00 8.19 -4.29
CA ARG A 51 6.86 9.52 -3.69
C ARG A 51 7.12 10.65 -4.67
N ARG A 52 8.14 10.53 -5.53
CA ARG A 52 8.45 11.55 -6.55
C ARG A 52 7.34 11.68 -7.59
N GLU A 53 6.78 10.56 -8.04
CA GLU A 53 5.63 10.55 -8.96
C GLU A 53 4.39 11.20 -8.34
N LEU A 54 4.14 10.92 -7.05
CA LEU A 54 2.99 11.47 -6.32
C LEU A 54 3.20 12.93 -5.89
N ALA A 55 4.43 13.37 -5.63
CA ALA A 55 4.74 14.76 -5.31
C ALA A 55 4.39 15.72 -6.45
N GLY A 56 4.40 15.24 -7.71
CA GLY A 56 3.85 15.98 -8.85
C GLY A 56 2.33 16.19 -8.79
N GLY A 57 1.61 15.40 -7.98
CA GLY A 57 0.16 15.42 -7.78
C GLY A 57 -0.35 16.13 -6.52
N GLY A 58 0.54 16.72 -5.70
CA GLY A 58 0.17 17.50 -4.51
C GLY A 58 0.20 16.73 -3.17
N ILE A 59 -0.15 17.44 -2.08
CA ILE A 59 0.14 17.07 -0.67
C ILE A 59 -0.63 15.83 -0.15
N ARG A 60 -1.60 15.31 -0.91
CA ARG A 60 -2.47 14.19 -0.50
C ARG A 60 -2.39 12.94 -1.37
N ALA A 61 -1.46 12.91 -2.31
CA ALA A 61 -1.38 11.84 -3.29
C ALA A 61 -0.95 10.51 -2.64
N ASP A 62 -1.84 9.51 -2.70
CA ASP A 62 -1.65 8.17 -2.14
C ASP A 62 -1.35 7.14 -3.26
N TRP A 63 -0.89 5.93 -2.93
CA TRP A 63 -0.64 4.86 -3.93
C TRP A 63 -1.82 4.66 -4.89
N TRP A 64 -3.03 4.79 -4.38
CA TRP A 64 -4.28 4.65 -5.13
C TRP A 64 -4.45 5.72 -6.23
N ASP A 65 -3.81 6.88 -6.07
CA ASP A 65 -3.85 8.00 -7.01
C ASP A 65 -2.91 7.83 -8.19
N LEU A 66 -1.97 6.87 -8.12
CA LEU A 66 -1.17 6.49 -9.29
C LEU A 66 -2.03 5.87 -10.40
N TRP A 67 -3.21 5.33 -10.06
CA TRP A 67 -4.02 4.47 -10.93
C TRP A 67 -5.31 5.15 -11.36
N LEU A 68 -5.77 4.84 -12.59
CA LEU A 68 -7.09 5.26 -13.03
C LEU A 68 -8.17 4.74 -12.07
N THR A 69 -9.21 5.55 -11.83
CA THR A 69 -10.30 5.20 -10.91
C THR A 69 -10.92 3.83 -11.21
N ARG A 70 -11.02 3.45 -12.49
CA ARG A 70 -11.55 2.15 -12.93
C ARG A 70 -10.69 0.93 -12.53
N GLU A 71 -9.39 1.12 -12.28
CA GLU A 71 -8.49 0.03 -11.89
C GLU A 71 -8.51 -0.21 -10.37
N ARG A 72 -8.90 0.80 -9.58
CA ARG A 72 -8.87 0.76 -8.11
C ARG A 72 -9.63 -0.44 -7.53
N PRO A 73 -10.84 -0.83 -8.01
CA PRO A 73 -11.53 -2.01 -7.48
C PRO A 73 -10.76 -3.32 -7.68
N ARG A 74 -10.08 -3.48 -8.82
CA ARG A 74 -9.27 -4.68 -9.11
C ARG A 74 -8.03 -4.74 -8.24
N LEU A 75 -7.34 -3.60 -8.07
CA LEU A 75 -6.19 -3.48 -7.18
C LEU A 75 -6.58 -3.70 -5.71
N ALA A 76 -7.72 -3.17 -5.27
CA ALA A 76 -8.26 -3.42 -3.93
C ALA A 76 -8.57 -4.91 -3.72
N SER A 77 -9.08 -5.60 -4.75
CA SER A 77 -9.25 -7.04 -4.70
C SER A 77 -7.93 -7.78 -4.58
N ALA A 78 -6.90 -7.38 -5.33
CA ALA A 78 -5.56 -7.95 -5.23
C ALA A 78 -4.94 -7.76 -3.84
N VAL A 79 -5.21 -6.61 -3.18
CA VAL A 79 -4.81 -6.38 -1.78
C VAL A 79 -5.54 -7.34 -0.84
N ARG A 80 -6.85 -7.54 -0.99
CA ARG A 80 -7.58 -8.55 -0.18
C ARG A 80 -7.05 -9.96 -0.40
N ASP A 81 -6.71 -10.31 -1.63
CA ASP A 81 -6.13 -11.61 -1.94
C ASP A 81 -4.75 -11.79 -1.30
N ALA A 82 -3.94 -10.73 -1.29
CA ALA A 82 -2.65 -10.70 -0.59
C ALA A 82 -2.79 -10.70 0.94
N ALA A 83 -3.82 -10.08 1.50
CA ALA A 83 -4.15 -10.21 2.91
C ALA A 83 -4.46 -11.67 3.30
N ALA A 84 -5.03 -12.44 2.37
CA ALA A 84 -5.26 -13.88 2.50
C ALA A 84 -4.03 -14.74 2.15
N GLY A 85 -2.85 -14.15 1.97
CA GLY A 85 -1.61 -14.88 1.70
C GLY A 85 -1.31 -15.13 0.22
N ARG A 86 -2.14 -14.67 -0.72
CA ARG A 86 -1.94 -14.91 -2.16
C ARG A 86 -1.06 -13.85 -2.81
N THR A 87 -0.26 -14.25 -3.79
CA THR A 87 0.42 -13.28 -4.67
C THR A 87 -0.40 -13.09 -5.94
N VAL A 88 -0.73 -11.85 -6.26
CA VAL A 88 -1.51 -11.47 -7.44
C VAL A 88 -0.66 -10.59 -8.33
N ARG A 89 -0.70 -10.85 -9.64
CA ARG A 89 -0.14 -9.97 -10.66
C ARG A 89 -1.24 -9.57 -11.63
N LEU A 90 -1.34 -8.29 -11.94
CA LEU A 90 -2.30 -7.77 -12.88
C LEU A 90 -1.77 -6.55 -13.63
N PRO A 91 -2.19 -6.34 -14.89
CA PRO A 91 -1.99 -5.07 -15.55
C PRO A 91 -2.88 -3.99 -14.93
N ALA A 92 -2.33 -2.79 -14.75
CA ALA A 92 -3.08 -1.59 -14.36
C ALA A 92 -2.58 -0.36 -15.13
N ARG A 93 -3.49 0.57 -15.41
CA ARG A 93 -3.17 1.82 -16.11
C ARG A 93 -3.04 2.98 -15.14
N ARG A 94 -2.01 3.80 -15.35
CA ARG A 94 -1.77 4.98 -14.54
C ARG A 94 -2.77 6.10 -14.84
N ALA A 95 -3.08 6.90 -13.82
CA ALA A 95 -3.88 8.10 -13.97
C ALA A 95 -3.13 9.23 -14.70
N ALA A 96 -1.80 9.25 -14.57
CA ALA A 96 -0.91 10.19 -15.22
C ALA A 96 0.46 9.56 -15.48
N GLY A 97 1.16 10.05 -16.50
CA GLY A 97 2.48 9.56 -16.92
C GLY A 97 2.42 8.73 -18.20
N PRO A 98 3.44 7.89 -18.48
CA PRO A 98 3.54 7.11 -19.70
C PRO A 98 2.31 6.21 -19.91
N GLU A 99 1.79 6.22 -21.14
CA GLU A 99 0.69 5.37 -21.54
C GLU A 99 1.10 3.88 -21.52
N GLY A 100 0.12 3.01 -21.29
CA GLY A 100 0.30 1.57 -21.31
C GLY A 100 -0.05 0.87 -20.01
N ASP A 101 -0.04 -0.46 -20.07
CA ASP A 101 -0.36 -1.32 -18.94
C ASP A 101 0.90 -1.58 -18.11
N TRP A 102 0.88 -1.11 -16.86
CA TRP A 102 1.92 -1.38 -15.88
C TRP A 102 1.70 -2.76 -15.26
N ASP A 103 2.78 -3.52 -15.11
CA ASP A 103 2.74 -4.82 -14.40
C ASP A 103 2.76 -4.57 -12.90
N VAL A 104 1.61 -4.76 -12.24
CA VAL A 104 1.44 -4.59 -10.80
C VAL A 104 1.43 -5.95 -10.11
N SER A 105 2.40 -6.16 -9.22
CA SER A 105 2.48 -7.32 -8.34
C SER A 105 2.11 -6.92 -6.91
N VAL A 106 1.09 -7.57 -6.36
CA VAL A 106 0.63 -7.41 -4.97
C VAL A 106 0.88 -8.73 -4.22
N ARG A 107 1.59 -8.68 -3.10
CA ARG A 107 1.97 -9.88 -2.34
C ARG A 107 2.06 -9.63 -0.83
N PRO A 108 1.94 -10.66 0.00
CA PRO A 108 2.30 -10.56 1.41
C PRO A 108 3.75 -10.09 1.56
N ALA A 109 3.99 -9.10 2.41
CA ALA A 109 5.32 -8.60 2.74
C ALA A 109 5.81 -9.12 4.09
N HIS A 110 4.89 -9.23 5.05
CA HIS A 110 5.19 -9.70 6.39
C HIS A 110 3.95 -10.29 7.05
N ALA A 111 4.15 -11.37 7.79
CA ALA A 111 3.14 -12.02 8.62
C ALA A 111 3.61 -12.06 10.08
N ASP A 112 2.66 -12.07 11.01
CA ASP A 112 2.93 -12.26 12.44
C ASP A 112 3.29 -13.72 12.77
N ALA A 113 3.55 -14.01 14.05
CA ALA A 113 3.91 -15.34 14.52
C ALA A 113 2.79 -16.37 14.30
N GLU A 114 1.53 -15.93 14.19
CA GLU A 114 0.38 -16.77 13.89
C GLU A 114 0.15 -16.95 12.37
N GLY A 115 1.05 -16.41 11.53
CA GLY A 115 0.97 -16.51 10.08
C GLY A 115 -0.04 -15.56 9.43
N ARG A 116 -0.60 -14.60 10.19
CA ARG A 116 -1.53 -13.60 9.65
C ARG A 116 -0.76 -12.49 8.98
N VAL A 117 -1.14 -12.15 7.75
CA VAL A 117 -0.50 -11.06 7.00
C VAL A 117 -0.74 -9.73 7.71
N ARG A 118 0.34 -9.04 8.06
CA ARG A 118 0.33 -7.70 8.69
C ARG A 118 0.67 -6.59 7.72
N PHE A 119 1.46 -6.91 6.69
CA PHE A 119 1.83 -5.94 5.66
C PHE A 119 1.82 -6.56 4.27
N ILE A 120 1.44 -5.74 3.29
CA ILE A 120 1.32 -6.10 1.87
C ILE A 120 2.25 -5.20 1.07
N SER A 121 2.99 -5.81 0.16
CA SER A 121 3.83 -5.13 -0.81
C SER A 121 3.07 -5.02 -2.12
N ALA A 122 2.94 -3.80 -2.64
CA ALA A 122 2.50 -3.55 -4.00
C ALA A 122 3.67 -2.94 -4.78
N ASN A 123 4.05 -3.56 -5.91
CA ASN A 123 5.11 -3.09 -6.78
C ASN A 123 4.58 -2.97 -8.19
N ALA A 124 4.81 -1.84 -8.83
CA ALA A 124 4.43 -1.61 -10.21
C ALA A 124 5.65 -1.30 -11.06
N ARG A 125 5.76 -2.02 -12.18
CA ARG A 125 6.81 -1.80 -13.17
C ARG A 125 6.20 -1.22 -14.44
N PRO A 126 6.90 -0.29 -15.11
CA PRO A 126 6.44 0.22 -16.39
C PRO A 126 6.34 -0.91 -17.42
N PRO A 127 5.51 -0.75 -18.47
CA PRO A 127 5.49 -1.68 -19.58
C PRO A 127 6.90 -1.86 -20.15
N MET A 128 7.29 -3.10 -20.50
CA MET A 128 8.57 -3.35 -21.17
C MET A 128 8.58 -2.62 -22.52
N GLY A 129 9.43 -1.61 -22.66
CA GLY A 129 9.56 -0.81 -23.89
C GLY A 129 9.31 0.69 -23.75
N ALA A 130 9.03 1.19 -22.54
CA ALA A 130 8.97 2.63 -22.23
C ALA A 130 10.28 3.17 -21.66
#